data_AF-A0A2T7NE77-F1
#
_entry.id   AF-A0A2T7NE77-F1
#
_cell.length_a   1.000
_cell.length_b   1.000
_cell.length_c   1.000
_cell.angle_alpha   90.00
_cell.angle_beta   90.00
_cell.angle_gamma   90.00
#
_symmetry.space_group_name_H-M   'P 1'
#
loop_
_entity.id
_entity.type
_entity.pdbx_description
1 polymer ?
#
loop_
_entity_poly.entity_id
_entity_poly.type
_entity_poly.pdbx_seq_one_letter_code
_entity_poly.pdbx_strand_id
1 'polypeptide(L)'
;MSRPGLPRKTVYTRNVRGMDSDSFRTELQRSALLVSPPDNVDELVALYNSTLTALLDKFAPVKKRCITERPDTAWFTPEVRRAKKVRRQAERRWRKSRLEVDRQIYRHTRSQCSAIIVKARSRYVMNILSSAVSDSRKDVRSCEWSPG
;
A
#
# COMPACT_ATOMS: atom_id res chain seq x y z
N MET A 1 14.67 23.62 14.81
CA MET A 1 13.81 23.31 13.66
C MET A 1 13.54 21.81 13.63
N SER A 2 12.31 21.36 13.88
CA SER A 2 11.95 19.93 13.82
C SER A 2 11.84 19.46 12.37
N ARG A 3 12.16 18.19 12.09
CA ARG A 3 11.96 17.62 10.74
C ARG A 3 10.46 17.65 10.40
N PRO A 4 10.06 18.11 9.20
CA PRO A 4 8.66 18.09 8.79
C PRO A 4 8.14 16.65 8.79
N GLY A 5 6.90 16.46 9.25
CA GLY A 5 6.24 15.17 9.25
C GLY A 5 5.99 14.65 7.84
N LEU A 6 5.75 13.34 7.71
CA LEU A 6 5.35 12.75 6.44
C LEU A 6 4.02 13.35 5.95
N PRO A 7 3.83 13.53 4.62
CA PRO A 7 2.58 14.02 4.06
C PRO A 7 1.42 13.11 4.48
N ARG A 8 0.24 13.71 4.67
CA ARG A 8 -0.99 13.01 5.03
C ARG A 8 -2.05 13.31 4.00
N LYS A 9 -2.77 12.28 3.55
CA LYS A 9 -3.96 12.45 2.71
C LYS A 9 -5.22 12.02 3.43
N THR A 10 -6.32 12.66 3.08
CA THR A 10 -7.66 12.25 3.49
C THR A 10 -8.15 11.19 2.50
N VAL A 11 -8.63 10.07 3.01
CA VAL A 11 -9.28 9.02 2.22
C VAL A 11 -10.62 8.69 2.86
N TYR A 12 -11.59 8.35 2.02
CA TYR A 12 -12.92 7.92 2.41
C TYR A 12 -13.02 6.42 2.20
N THR A 13 -13.35 5.66 3.25
CA THR A 13 -13.44 4.20 3.15
C THR A 13 -14.68 3.66 3.85
N ARG A 14 -15.21 2.53 3.36
CA ARG A 14 -16.31 1.78 3.99
C ARG A 14 -15.76 0.51 4.63
N ASN A 15 -16.27 0.12 5.81
CA ASN A 15 -15.87 -1.12 6.47
C ASN A 15 -16.73 -2.31 6.00
N VAL A 16 -16.65 -2.65 4.71
CA VAL A 16 -17.47 -3.72 4.11
C VAL A 16 -17.21 -5.09 4.76
N ARG A 17 -15.99 -5.35 5.25
CA ARG A 17 -15.63 -6.62 5.86
C ARG A 17 -16.17 -6.80 7.28
N GLY A 18 -16.43 -5.70 7.98
CA GLY A 18 -16.98 -5.72 9.34
C GLY A 18 -18.48 -5.44 9.39
N MET A 19 -19.14 -5.44 8.24
CA MET A 19 -20.60 -5.34 8.14
C MET A 19 -21.24 -6.66 8.57
N ASP A 20 -22.40 -6.58 9.22
CA ASP A 20 -23.25 -7.74 9.47
C ASP A 20 -23.87 -8.21 8.14
N SER A 21 -23.35 -9.33 7.63
CA SER A 21 -23.76 -9.90 6.35
C SER A 21 -25.20 -10.43 6.38
N ASP A 22 -25.67 -10.93 7.52
CA ASP A 22 -26.97 -11.61 7.61
C ASP A 22 -28.11 -10.59 7.62
N SER A 23 -27.96 -9.51 8.38
CA SER A 23 -28.92 -8.39 8.35
C SER A 23 -28.93 -7.70 6.98
N PHE A 24 -27.75 -7.49 6.37
CA PHE A 24 -27.67 -6.91 5.02
C PHE A 24 -28.41 -7.77 3.99
N ARG A 25 -28.19 -9.09 4.01
CA ARG A 25 -28.86 -10.03 3.11
C ARG A 25 -30.37 -10.02 3.30
N THR A 26 -30.82 -10.02 4.55
CA THR A 26 -32.25 -10.00 4.88
C THR A 26 -32.93 -8.74 4.39
N GLU A 27 -32.28 -7.59 4.53
CA GLU A 27 -32.83 -6.31 4.06
C GLU A 27 -32.80 -6.19 2.53
N LEU A 28 -31.76 -6.73 1.89
CA LEU A 28 -31.69 -6.84 0.43
C LEU A 28 -32.82 -7.70 -0.13
N GLN A 29 -33.11 -8.85 0.49
CA GLN A 29 -34.21 -9.75 0.09
C GLN A 29 -35.59 -9.09 0.21
N ARG A 30 -35.76 -8.15 1.14
CA ARG A 30 -37.00 -7.37 1.31
C ARG A 30 -37.10 -6.15 0.40
N SER A 31 -36.01 -5.78 -0.28
CA SER A 31 -35.98 -4.59 -1.11
C SER A 31 -36.77 -4.78 -2.40
N ALA A 32 -37.31 -3.67 -2.93
CA ALA A 32 -38.06 -3.66 -4.19
C ALA A 32 -37.25 -4.25 -5.37
N LEU A 33 -35.92 -4.19 -5.30
CA LEU A 33 -35.01 -4.76 -6.30
C LEU A 33 -35.23 -6.26 -6.53
N LEU A 34 -35.58 -7.02 -5.48
CA LEU A 34 -35.80 -8.47 -5.55
C LEU A 34 -37.27 -8.86 -5.42
N VAL A 35 -38.10 -8.03 -4.80
CA VAL A 35 -39.53 -8.31 -4.59
C VAL A 35 -40.38 -7.95 -5.80
N SER A 36 -40.07 -6.84 -6.49
CA SER A 36 -40.84 -6.35 -7.63
C SER A 36 -39.94 -5.53 -8.56
N PRO A 37 -39.04 -6.18 -9.31
CA PRO A 37 -38.17 -5.48 -10.25
C PRO A 37 -38.99 -4.87 -11.40
N PRO A 38 -38.65 -3.66 -11.85
CA PRO A 38 -39.25 -3.07 -13.05
C PRO A 38 -38.79 -3.80 -14.33
N ASP A 39 -39.65 -3.84 -15.35
CA ASP A 39 -39.35 -4.47 -16.65
C ASP A 39 -38.38 -3.64 -17.51
N ASN A 40 -38.32 -2.34 -17.26
CA ASN A 40 -37.39 -1.43 -17.95
C ASN A 40 -35.98 -1.56 -17.36
N VAL A 41 -35.01 -1.86 -18.23
CA VAL A 41 -33.61 -2.04 -17.87
C VAL A 41 -33.01 -0.78 -17.22
N ASP A 42 -33.34 0.42 -17.73
CA ASP A 42 -32.79 1.67 -17.20
C ASP A 42 -33.29 1.95 -15.78
N GLU A 43 -34.57 1.66 -15.54
CA GLU A 43 -35.19 1.77 -14.21
C GLU A 43 -34.64 0.72 -13.24
N LEU A 44 -34.38 -0.50 -13.73
CA LEU A 44 -33.78 -1.56 -12.93
C LEU A 44 -32.36 -1.19 -12.50
N VAL A 45 -31.56 -0.62 -13.40
CA VAL A 45 -30.19 -0.15 -13.09
C VAL A 45 -30.23 0.99 -12.07
N ALA A 46 -31.15 1.95 -12.22
CA ALA A 46 -31.33 3.03 -11.25
C ALA A 46 -31.75 2.50 -9.86
N LEU A 47 -32.68 1.54 -9.83
CA LEU A 47 -33.13 0.87 -8.61
C LEU A 47 -32.00 0.08 -7.95
N TYR A 48 -31.19 -0.64 -8.74
CA TYR A 48 -30.03 -1.38 -8.27
C TYR A 48 -29.01 -0.46 -7.57
N ASN A 49 -28.62 0.63 -8.25
CA ASN A 49 -27.62 1.54 -7.72
C ASN A 49 -28.11 2.26 -6.46
N SER A 50 -29.36 2.73 -6.45
CA SER A 50 -29.94 3.43 -5.30
C SER A 50 -30.13 2.52 -4.09
N THR A 51 -30.72 1.33 -4.27
CA THR A 51 -30.97 0.38 -3.17
C THR A 51 -29.68 -0.11 -2.54
N LEU A 52 -28.70 -0.55 -3.34
CA LEU A 52 -27.42 -1.02 -2.80
C LEU A 52 -26.61 0.10 -2.14
N THR A 53 -26.64 1.32 -2.70
CA THR A 53 -25.97 2.46 -2.08
C THR A 53 -26.57 2.77 -0.72
N ALA A 54 -27.90 2.84 -0.62
CA ALA A 54 -28.60 3.09 0.64
C ALA A 54 -28.32 2.00 1.69
N LEU A 55 -28.36 0.73 1.29
CA LEU A 55 -28.03 -0.38 2.19
C LEU A 55 -26.56 -0.32 2.65
N LEU A 56 -25.63 -0.04 1.74
CA LEU A 56 -24.22 0.13 2.11
C LEU A 56 -24.01 1.32 3.04
N ASP A 57 -24.72 2.43 2.87
CA ASP A 57 -24.63 3.56 3.78
C ASP A 57 -25.22 3.26 5.16
N LYS A 58 -26.27 2.44 5.24
CA LYS A 58 -26.85 1.97 6.50
C LYS A 58 -25.90 1.06 7.27
N PHE A 59 -25.36 0.04 6.60
CA PHE A 59 -24.60 -1.03 7.26
C PHE A 59 -23.08 -0.81 7.28
N ALA A 60 -22.55 -0.06 6.32
CA ALA A 60 -21.13 0.22 6.16
C ALA A 60 -20.88 1.68 5.73
N PRO A 61 -21.24 2.67 6.58
CA PRO A 61 -21.16 4.08 6.23
C PRO A 61 -19.74 4.49 5.85
N VAL A 62 -19.66 5.47 4.94
CA VAL A 62 -18.39 6.05 4.53
C VAL A 62 -17.75 6.77 5.71
N LYS A 63 -16.53 6.37 6.07
CA LYS A 63 -15.74 7.00 7.14
C LYS A 63 -14.55 7.74 6.55
N LYS A 64 -14.38 8.99 6.96
CA LYS A 64 -13.20 9.81 6.68
C LYS A 64 -12.03 9.32 7.53
N ARG A 65 -10.88 9.06 6.90
CA ARG A 65 -9.64 8.69 7.59
C ARG A 65 -8.44 9.42 7.00
N CYS A 66 -7.54 9.89 7.86
CA CYS A 66 -6.28 10.49 7.45
C CYS A 66 -5.19 9.43 7.44
N ILE A 67 -4.64 9.15 6.26
CA ILE A 67 -3.58 8.16 6.06
C ILE A 67 -2.27 8.90 5.81
N THR A 68 -1.20 8.47 6.49
CA THR A 68 0.15 8.95 6.19
C THR A 68 0.60 8.40 4.85
N GLU A 69 0.92 9.29 3.92
CA GLU A 69 1.55 8.92 2.67
C GLU A 69 2.98 8.49 2.94
N ARG A 70 3.23 7.21 2.69
CA ARG A 70 4.57 6.64 2.72
C ARG A 70 4.98 6.49 1.27
N PRO A 71 5.88 7.35 0.74
CA PRO A 71 6.40 7.15 -0.60
C PRO A 71 6.97 5.74 -0.67
N ASP A 72 6.73 5.05 -1.79
CA ASP A 72 7.29 3.72 -1.96
C ASP A 72 8.80 3.86 -1.89
N THR A 73 9.38 3.27 -0.85
CA THR A 73 10.81 3.42 -0.62
C THR A 73 11.51 2.60 -1.69
N ALA A 74 12.05 3.23 -2.73
CA ALA A 74 12.60 2.51 -3.88
C ALA A 74 13.81 1.61 -3.51
N TRP A 75 14.41 1.78 -2.33
CA TRP A 75 15.39 0.83 -1.79
C TRP A 75 14.77 -0.47 -1.20
N PHE A 76 13.47 -0.49 -0.93
CA PHE A 76 12.76 -1.65 -0.36
C PHE A 76 12.33 -2.63 -1.45
N THR A 77 13.33 -3.20 -2.12
CA THR A 77 13.13 -4.13 -3.24
C THR A 77 12.52 -5.47 -2.79
N PRO A 78 11.95 -6.27 -3.72
CA PRO A 78 11.51 -7.64 -3.42
C PRO A 78 12.60 -8.51 -2.80
N GLU A 79 13.87 -8.27 -3.15
CA GLU A 79 15.04 -8.94 -2.59
C GLU A 79 15.19 -8.65 -1.08
N VAL A 80 15.10 -7.38 -0.68
CA VAL A 80 15.12 -6.97 0.74
C VAL A 80 13.95 -7.60 1.50
N ARG A 81 12.76 -7.64 0.88
CA ARG A 81 11.57 -8.26 1.47
C ARG A 81 11.78 -9.76 1.71
N ARG A 82 12.32 -10.48 0.72
CA ARG A 82 12.64 -11.92 0.81
C ARG A 82 13.68 -12.18 1.89
N ALA A 83 14.78 -11.42 1.93
CA ALA A 83 15.84 -11.58 2.93
C ALA A 83 15.31 -11.38 4.36
N LYS A 84 14.48 -10.36 4.59
CA LYS A 84 13.80 -10.15 5.89
C LYS A 84 12.88 -11.31 6.26
N LYS A 85 12.15 -11.88 5.30
CA LYS A 85 11.26 -13.05 5.53
C LYS A 85 12.07 -14.26 5.99
N VAL A 86 13.14 -14.60 5.29
CA VAL A 86 14.05 -15.72 5.62
C VAL A 86 14.65 -15.53 7.01
N ARG A 87 15.20 -14.33 7.31
CA ARG A 87 15.72 -14.00 8.64
C ARG A 87 14.68 -14.23 9.75
N ARG A 88 13.45 -13.73 9.57
CA ARG A 88 12.35 -13.92 10.54
C ARG A 88 11.91 -15.38 10.70
N GLN A 89 12.04 -16.19 9.66
CA GLN A 89 11.76 -17.63 9.73
C GLN A 89 12.83 -18.35 10.53
N ALA A 90 14.11 -18.10 10.25
CA ALA A 90 15.23 -18.66 11.01
C ALA A 90 15.20 -18.23 12.49
N GLU A 91 14.89 -16.96 12.74
CA GLU A 91 14.76 -16.42 14.10
C GLU A 91 13.64 -17.12 14.89
N ARG A 92 12.46 -17.32 14.27
CA ARG A 92 11.35 -18.04 14.90
C ARG A 92 11.70 -19.51 15.16
N ARG A 93 12.40 -20.16 14.23
CA ARG A 93 12.87 -21.54 14.40
C ARG A 93 13.81 -21.66 15.60
N TRP A 94 14.85 -20.82 15.65
CA TRP A 94 15.79 -20.79 16.76
C TRP A 94 15.12 -20.50 18.11
N ARG A 95 14.17 -19.55 18.18
CA ARG A 95 13.44 -19.27 19.42
C ARG A 95 12.63 -20.48 19.92
N LYS A 96 12.13 -21.32 19.00
CA LYS A 96 11.36 -22.52 19.32
C LYS A 96 12.26 -23.70 19.72
N SER A 97 13.30 -23.99 18.94
CA SER A 97 14.15 -25.17 19.13
C SER A 97 15.28 -24.96 20.15
N ARG A 98 15.78 -23.72 20.28
CA ARG A 98 16.96 -23.34 21.09
C ARG A 98 18.26 -24.09 20.74
N LEU A 99 18.30 -24.78 19.61
CA LEU A 99 19.48 -25.49 19.13
C LEU A 99 20.56 -24.53 18.59
N GLU A 100 21.83 -24.89 18.76
CA GLU A 100 22.96 -24.07 18.26
C GLU A 100 22.98 -24.04 16.73
N VAL A 101 22.62 -25.13 16.05
CA VAL A 101 22.51 -25.16 14.58
C VAL A 101 21.53 -24.11 14.08
N ASP A 102 20.34 -24.02 14.70
CA ASP A 102 19.36 -22.99 14.33
C ASP A 102 19.84 -21.57 14.67
N ARG A 103 20.62 -21.42 15.74
CA ARG A 103 21.27 -20.15 16.09
C ARG A 103 22.28 -19.72 15.04
N GLN A 104 23.09 -20.64 14.53
CA GLN A 104 24.04 -20.40 13.46
C GLN A 104 23.33 -20.00 12.16
N ILE A 105 22.25 -20.71 11.78
CA ILE A 105 21.41 -20.37 10.62
C ILE A 105 20.82 -18.96 10.79
N TYR A 106 20.29 -18.63 11.96
CA TYR A 106 19.78 -17.28 12.24
C TYR A 106 20.88 -16.21 12.11
N ARG A 107 22.08 -16.43 12.66
CA ARG A 107 23.21 -15.51 12.55
C ARG A 107 23.61 -15.29 11.09
N HIS A 108 23.69 -16.35 10.31
CA HIS A 108 24.02 -16.28 8.88
C HIS A 108 22.97 -15.48 8.11
N THR A 109 21.69 -15.84 8.23
CA THR A 109 20.59 -15.14 7.54
C THR A 109 20.42 -13.69 8.01
N ARG A 110 20.77 -13.37 9.26
CA ARG A 110 20.85 -11.99 9.76
C ARG A 110 21.92 -11.20 9.05
N SER A 111 23.13 -11.74 8.91
CA SER A 111 24.25 -11.09 8.22
C SER A 111 23.90 -10.82 6.74
N GLN A 112 23.41 -11.85 6.04
CA GLN A 112 22.96 -11.72 4.65
C GLN A 112 21.87 -10.64 4.49
N CYS A 113 20.86 -10.63 5.37
CA CYS A 113 19.81 -9.63 5.34
C CYS A 113 20.36 -8.21 5.54
N SER A 114 21.33 -8.02 6.43
CA SER A 114 21.99 -6.72 6.62
C SER A 114 22.74 -6.28 5.36
N ALA A 115 23.52 -7.17 4.74
CA ALA A 115 24.28 -6.88 3.53
C ALA A 115 23.35 -6.46 2.37
N ILE A 116 22.25 -7.18 2.16
CA ILE A 116 21.25 -6.87 1.12
C ILE A 116 20.61 -5.49 1.38
N ILE A 117 20.26 -5.18 2.63
CA ILE A 117 19.70 -3.86 2.99
C ILE A 117 20.69 -2.74 2.72
N VAL A 118 21.95 -2.91 3.11
CA VAL A 118 23.01 -1.91 2.86
C VAL A 118 23.17 -1.70 1.35
N LYS A 119 23.32 -2.77 0.58
CA LYS A 119 23.45 -2.71 -0.88
C LYS A 119 22.27 -1.99 -1.55
N ALA A 120 21.05 -2.32 -1.14
CA ALA A 120 19.84 -1.71 -1.70
C ALA A 120 19.74 -0.21 -1.37
N ARG A 121 20.12 0.18 -0.15
CA ARG A 121 20.18 1.60 0.26
C ARG A 121 21.26 2.37 -0.50
N SER A 122 22.46 1.81 -0.60
CA SER A 122 23.55 2.44 -1.35
C SER A 122 23.16 2.66 -2.80
N ARG A 123 22.58 1.63 -3.46
CA ARG A 123 22.09 1.76 -4.84
C ARG A 123 21.03 2.86 -4.97
N TYR A 124 20.10 2.95 -4.05
CA TYR A 124 19.06 3.98 -4.06
C TYR A 124 19.64 5.40 -3.95
N VAL A 125 20.56 5.62 -3.01
CA VAL A 125 21.22 6.92 -2.85
C VAL A 125 22.04 7.26 -4.10
N MET A 126 22.79 6.30 -4.65
CA MET A 126 23.54 6.49 -5.89
C MET A 126 22.64 6.86 -7.07
N ASN A 127 21.49 6.20 -7.20
CA ASN A 127 20.53 6.51 -8.26
C ASN A 127 19.99 7.94 -8.12
N ILE A 128 19.61 8.38 -6.90
CA ILE A 128 19.15 9.75 -6.66
C ILE A 128 20.23 10.78 -7.02
N LEU A 129 21.47 10.53 -6.60
CA LEU A 129 22.59 11.41 -6.93
C LEU A 129 22.81 11.48 -8.44
N SER A 130 22.78 10.35 -9.14
CA SER A 130 22.95 10.30 -10.59
C SER A 130 21.84 11.05 -11.35
N SER A 131 20.57 10.91 -10.92
CA SER A 131 19.45 11.62 -11.56
C SER A 131 19.53 13.13 -11.36
N ALA A 132 20.00 13.59 -10.19
CA ALA A 132 20.19 15.02 -9.92
C ALA A 132 21.31 15.63 -10.78
N VAL A 133 22.39 14.87 -11.02
CA VAL A 133 23.48 15.28 -11.93
C VAL A 133 23.02 15.32 -13.39
N SER A 134 22.12 14.43 -13.81
CA SER A 134 21.60 14.45 -15.18
C SER A 134 20.62 15.58 -15.47
N ASP A 135 19.78 15.97 -14.50
CA ASP A 135 18.81 17.06 -14.70
C ASP A 135 19.47 18.44 -14.66
N SER A 136 20.50 18.64 -13.83
CA SER A 136 21.31 19.88 -13.85
C SER A 136 22.06 20.11 -15.17
N ARG A 137 22.28 19.06 -15.98
CA ARG A 137 22.95 19.16 -17.28
C ARG A 137 21.99 19.55 -18.42
N LYS A 138 20.66 19.52 -18.21
CA LYS A 138 19.67 19.99 -19.20
C LYS A 138 19.51 21.51 -19.19
N ASP A 139 19.83 22.18 -18.10
CA ASP A 139 19.65 23.63 -17.94
C ASP A 139 20.82 24.46 -18.50
N VAL A 140 21.92 23.83 -18.92
CA VAL A 140 23.12 24.51 -19.44
C VAL A 140 23.18 24.53 -20.98
N ARG A 141 22.13 24.09 -21.68
CA ARG A 141 22.08 24.07 -23.16
C ARG A 141 21.18 25.12 -23.79
N SER A 142 20.68 26.09 -23.02
CA SER A 142 19.84 27.19 -23.53
C SER A 142 20.48 28.57 -23.28
N CYS A 143 21.74 28.73 -23.66
CA CYS A 143 22.38 30.03 -23.80
C CYS A 143 23.25 30.02 -25.07
N GLU A 144 22.61 29.95 -26.25
CA GLU A 144 23.27 30.35 -27.49
C GLU A 144 23.40 31.88 -27.48
N TRP A 145 24.61 32.34 -27.17
CA TRP A 145 25.07 33.70 -27.39
C TRP A 145 24.97 34.03 -28.89
N SER A 146 24.13 34.99 -29.27
CA SER A 146 24.16 35.63 -30.59
C SER A 146 24.95 36.94 -30.48
N PRO A 147 26.07 37.12 -31.20
CA PRO A 147 26.75 38.40 -31.29
C PRO A 147 26.08 39.27 -32.36
N GLY A 148 25.74 40.51 -32.00
CA GLY A 148 25.46 41.61 -32.92
C GLY A 148 26.60 42.61 -32.89
#